data_AF-A0A1F6CY48-F1
#
_entry.id   AF-A0A1F6CY48-F1
#
_cell.length_a   1.000
_cell.length_b   1.000
_cell.length_c   1.000
_cell.angle_alpha   90.00
_cell.angle_beta   90.00
_cell.angle_gamma   90.00
#
_symmetry.space_group_name_H-M   'P 1'
#
loop_
_entity.id
_entity.type
_entity.pdbx_description
1 polymer ?
#
loop_
_entity_poly.entity_id
_entity_poly.type
_entity_poly.pdbx_seq_one_letter_code
_entity_poly.pdbx_strand_id
1 'polypeptide(L)'
;MKETTFLGGTVFRTYNSLGQLISESRDETGFLGDERRRHTSASGKTTGITREKAGFFGDSYRETRGQDGKVKSTSREKTDFFGNKYSESSGGTSGTKHVTRSKSSIFGKKYRETK
;
A
#
# COMPACT_ATOMS: atom_id res chain seq x y z
N MET A 1 4.41 12.58 1.86
CA MET A 1 5.48 13.03 0.94
C MET A 1 6.32 11.82 0.54
N LYS A 2 6.67 11.68 -0.75
CA LYS A 2 7.63 10.68 -1.23
C LYS A 2 9.02 11.33 -1.22
N GLU A 3 9.98 10.67 -0.60
CA GLU A 3 11.37 11.08 -0.49
C GLU A 3 12.27 9.93 -0.94
N THR A 4 13.38 10.27 -1.60
CA THR A 4 14.43 9.31 -1.94
C THR A 4 15.56 9.49 -0.95
N THR A 5 15.99 8.39 -0.31
CA THR A 5 17.10 8.42 0.62
C THR A 5 18.43 8.54 -0.13
N PHE A 6 19.48 8.91 0.60
CA PHE A 6 20.84 9.03 0.06
C PHE A 6 21.34 7.74 -0.62
N LEU A 7 20.82 6.58 -0.22
CA LEU A 7 21.16 5.26 -0.79
C LEU A 7 20.21 4.83 -1.92
N GLY A 8 19.39 5.74 -2.45
CA GLY A 8 18.43 5.46 -3.54
C GLY A 8 17.13 4.76 -3.10
N GLY A 9 16.94 4.51 -1.80
CA GLY A 9 15.73 3.89 -1.28
C GLY A 9 14.54 4.87 -1.28
N THR A 10 13.32 4.38 -1.50
CA THR A 10 12.12 5.22 -1.44
C THR A 10 11.49 5.19 -0.04
N VAL A 11 11.18 6.36 0.50
CA VAL A 11 10.50 6.56 1.78
C VAL A 11 9.26 7.43 1.59
N PHE A 12 8.17 7.07 2.24
CA PHE A 12 6.93 7.81 2.27
C PHE A 12 6.65 8.25 3.70
N ARG A 13 6.61 9.56 3.94
CA ARG A 13 6.33 10.13 5.27
C ARG A 13 5.00 10.84 5.29
N THR A 14 4.24 10.62 6.35
CA THR A 14 2.93 11.27 6.58
C THR A 14 3.04 12.17 7.80
N TYR A 15 2.63 13.41 7.65
CA TYR A 15 2.66 14.42 8.71
C TYR A 15 1.25 14.92 9.02
N ASN A 16 1.00 15.35 10.26
CA ASN A 16 -0.24 16.05 10.62
C ASN A 16 -0.20 17.52 10.16
N SER A 17 -1.29 18.25 10.39
CA SER A 17 -1.40 19.69 10.07
C SER A 17 -0.39 20.58 10.81
N LEU A 18 0.16 20.09 11.92
CA LEU A 18 1.19 20.76 12.71
C LEU A 18 2.62 20.41 12.25
N GLY A 19 2.77 19.62 11.18
CA GLY A 19 4.08 19.18 10.67
C GLY A 19 4.75 18.06 11.48
N GLN A 20 4.03 17.43 12.41
CA GLN A 20 4.56 16.31 13.19
C GLN A 20 4.41 15.00 12.41
N LEU A 21 5.46 14.16 12.43
CA LEU A 21 5.45 12.85 11.77
C LEU A 21 4.39 11.95 12.42
N ILE A 22 3.49 11.38 11.62
CA ILE A 22 2.49 10.40 12.04
C ILE A 22 2.97 8.98 11.72
N SER A 23 3.50 8.79 10.51
CA SER A 23 3.94 7.49 10.02
C SER A 23 5.00 7.61 8.92
N GLU A 24 5.85 6.59 8.84
CA GLU A 24 6.80 6.41 7.76
C GLU A 24 6.56 5.05 7.09
N SER A 25 6.77 4.97 5.78
CA SER A 25 6.79 3.73 5.03
C SER A 25 8.02 3.68 4.15
N ARG A 26 8.86 2.67 4.30
CA ARG A 26 10.14 2.56 3.58
C ARG A 26 10.19 1.31 2.74
N ASP A 27 10.60 1.45 1.49
CA ASP A 27 10.95 0.32 0.64
C ASP A 27 12.32 -0.20 1.04
N GLU A 28 12.39 -1.49 1.32
CA GLU A 28 13.57 -2.19 1.77
C GLU A 28 13.63 -3.59 1.17
N THR A 29 14.84 -4.11 1.01
CA THR A 29 15.08 -5.50 0.62
C THR A 29 15.28 -6.33 1.89
N GLY A 30 14.51 -7.39 2.04
CA GLY A 30 14.66 -8.34 3.13
C GLY A 30 15.94 -9.18 3.00
N PHE A 31 16.24 -9.94 4.05
CA PHE A 31 17.47 -10.73 4.13
C PHE A 31 17.62 -11.76 3.00
N LEU A 32 16.51 -12.26 2.46
CA LEU A 32 16.49 -13.23 1.36
C LEU A 32 16.37 -12.56 -0.02
N GLY A 33 16.57 -11.24 -0.12
CA GLY A 33 16.37 -10.50 -1.36
C GLY A 33 14.91 -10.12 -1.63
N ASP A 34 13.98 -10.39 -0.71
CA ASP A 34 12.57 -10.09 -0.90
C ASP A 34 12.26 -8.59 -0.74
N GLU A 35 11.78 -7.95 -1.80
CA GLU A 35 11.34 -6.56 -1.73
C GLU A 35 10.10 -6.41 -0.85
N ARG A 36 10.14 -5.47 0.07
CA ARG A 36 9.04 -5.18 0.99
C ARG A 36 9.00 -3.71 1.37
N ARG A 37 7.82 -3.26 1.74
CA ARG A 37 7.61 -1.93 2.33
C ARG A 37 7.31 -2.08 3.81
N ARG A 38 8.18 -1.54 4.67
CA ARG A 38 7.96 -1.52 6.12
C ARG A 38 7.23 -0.24 6.50
N HIS A 39 6.18 -0.36 7.30
CA HIS A 39 5.41 0.75 7.85
C HIS A 39 5.76 0.93 9.33
N THR A 40 6.11 2.14 9.73
CA THR A 40 6.46 2.51 11.10
C THR A 40 5.59 3.67 11.61
N SER A 41 5.33 3.67 12.91
CA SER A 41 4.70 4.81 13.60
C SER A 41 5.67 5.97 13.76
N ALA A 42 5.14 7.12 14.19
CA ALA A 42 5.94 8.28 14.63
C ALA A 42 7.06 7.93 15.62
N SER A 43 6.83 6.96 16.51
CA SER A 43 7.81 6.47 17.49
C SER A 43 8.83 5.47 16.94
N GLY A 44 8.81 5.18 15.63
CA GLY A 44 9.71 4.22 14.98
C GLY A 44 9.30 2.75 15.12
N LYS A 45 8.20 2.45 15.83
CA LYS A 45 7.70 1.09 15.99
C LYS A 45 7.10 0.58 14.67
N THR A 46 7.47 -0.62 14.25
CA THR A 46 6.89 -1.24 13.04
C THR A 46 5.41 -1.58 13.27
N THR A 47 4.53 -1.01 12.47
CA THR A 47 3.07 -1.22 12.54
C THR A 47 2.60 -2.26 11.52
N GLY A 48 3.38 -2.46 10.45
CA GLY A 48 3.11 -3.49 9.47
C GLY A 48 4.16 -3.59 8.37
N ILE A 49 4.03 -4.62 7.54
CA ILE A 49 4.91 -4.88 6.40
C ILE A 49 4.05 -5.26 5.21
N THR A 50 4.25 -4.58 4.08
CA THR A 50 3.63 -4.90 2.80
C THR A 50 4.63 -5.61 1.90
N ARG A 51 4.23 -6.72 1.26
CA ARG A 51 5.06 -7.44 0.29
C ARG A 51 4.25 -7.73 -0.97
N GLU A 52 4.91 -7.75 -2.11
CA GLU A 52 4.33 -8.29 -3.34
C GLU A 52 4.50 -9.81 -3.34
N LYS A 53 3.44 -10.52 -3.73
CA LYS A 53 3.38 -11.98 -3.78
C LYS A 53 2.73 -12.42 -5.07
N ALA A 54 3.14 -13.58 -5.57
CA ALA A 54 2.43 -14.27 -6.63
C ALA A 54 1.23 -15.03 -6.06
N GLY A 55 0.08 -14.84 -6.68
CA GLY A 55 -1.12 -15.64 -6.50
C GLY A 55 -0.99 -16.98 -7.20
N PHE A 56 -1.93 -17.88 -6.90
CA PHE A 56 -1.91 -19.26 -7.40
C PHE A 56 -1.98 -19.37 -8.93
N PHE A 57 -2.62 -18.39 -9.59
CA PHE A 57 -2.75 -18.34 -11.05
C PHE A 57 -1.72 -17.41 -11.72
N GLY A 58 -0.66 -17.04 -10.99
CA GLY A 58 0.38 -16.12 -11.48
C GLY A 58 0.02 -14.63 -11.40
N ASP A 59 -1.14 -14.28 -10.83
CA ASP A 59 -1.53 -12.90 -10.58
C ASP A 59 -0.74 -12.31 -9.40
N SER A 60 -0.07 -11.16 -9.57
CA SER A 60 0.60 -10.53 -8.43
C SER A 60 -0.41 -9.81 -7.51
N TYR A 61 -0.18 -9.90 -6.21
CA TYR A 61 -0.96 -9.23 -5.19
C TYR A 61 -0.06 -8.68 -4.09
N ARG A 62 -0.50 -7.60 -3.45
CA ARG A 62 0.18 -7.02 -2.30
C ARG A 62 -0.48 -7.52 -1.02
N GLU A 63 0.31 -8.01 -0.08
CA GLU A 63 -0.14 -8.48 1.22
C GLU A 63 0.45 -7.58 2.31
N THR A 64 -0.40 -6.97 3.13
CA THR A 64 0.00 -6.18 4.29
C THR A 64 -0.23 -7.00 5.55
N ARG A 65 0.84 -7.24 6.31
CA ARG A 65 0.79 -7.91 7.62
C ARG A 65 0.91 -6.91 8.75
N GLY A 66 0.19 -7.17 9.84
CA GLY A 66 0.32 -6.43 11.09
C GLY A 66 1.59 -6.78 11.86
N GLN A 67 1.78 -6.11 12.99
CA GLN A 67 2.90 -6.38 13.91
C GLN A 67 2.87 -7.82 14.46
N ASP A 68 1.69 -8.41 14.58
CA ASP A 68 1.46 -9.80 15.01
C ASP A 68 1.74 -10.85 13.92
N GLY A 69 2.18 -10.42 12.73
CA GLY A 69 2.43 -11.29 11.59
C GLY A 69 1.18 -11.76 10.86
N LYS A 70 -0.03 -11.39 11.34
CA LYS A 70 -1.29 -11.73 10.67
C LYS A 70 -1.51 -10.83 9.47
N VAL A 71 -2.16 -11.37 8.43
CA VAL A 71 -2.56 -10.59 7.26
C VAL A 71 -3.66 -9.62 7.67
N LYS A 72 -3.39 -8.33 7.56
CA LYS A 72 -4.36 -7.26 7.80
C LYS A 72 -5.14 -6.93 6.54
N SER A 73 -4.46 -6.92 5.40
CA SER A 73 -5.10 -6.66 4.12
C SER A 73 -4.32 -7.31 2.97
N THR A 74 -5.04 -7.54 1.89
CA THR A 74 -4.49 -7.86 0.57
C THR A 74 -5.01 -6.85 -0.43
N SER A 75 -4.24 -6.56 -1.47
CA SER A 75 -4.64 -5.68 -2.56
C SER A 75 -4.20 -6.26 -3.89
N ARG A 76 -5.06 -6.20 -4.90
CA ARG A 76 -4.82 -6.70 -6.25
C ARG A 76 -5.16 -5.62 -7.25
N GLU A 77 -4.27 -5.39 -8.20
CA GLU A 77 -4.62 -4.62 -9.40
C GLU A 77 -5.34 -5.54 -10.38
N LYS A 78 -6.49 -5.09 -10.85
CA LYS A 78 -7.33 -5.81 -11.81
C LYS A 78 -7.73 -4.87 -12.93
N THR A 79 -8.16 -5.46 -14.04
CA THR A 79 -8.65 -4.74 -15.20
C THR A 79 -10.10 -5.16 -15.42
N ASP A 80 -11.00 -4.20 -15.64
CA ASP A 80 -12.40 -4.53 -15.98
C ASP A 80 -12.54 -4.89 -17.46
N PHE A 81 -13.74 -5.34 -17.84
CA PHE A 81 -14.04 -5.78 -19.20
C PHE A 81 -13.75 -4.71 -20.27
N PHE A 82 -13.78 -3.43 -19.89
CA PHE A 82 -13.51 -2.30 -20.79
C PHE A 82 -12.06 -1.83 -20.76
N GLY A 83 -11.15 -2.59 -20.12
CA GLY A 83 -9.73 -2.25 -20.04
C GLY A 83 -9.38 -1.25 -18.93
N ASN A 84 -10.31 -0.85 -18.06
CA ASN A 84 -10.01 0.10 -16.99
C ASN A 84 -9.36 -0.61 -15.79
N LYS A 85 -8.22 -0.07 -15.34
CA LYS A 85 -7.51 -0.58 -14.16
C LYS A 85 -8.20 -0.14 -12.86
N TYR A 86 -8.35 -1.07 -11.93
CA TYR A 86 -8.83 -0.82 -10.58
C TYR A 86 -8.03 -1.62 -9.55
N SER A 87 -7.99 -1.16 -8.30
CA SER A 87 -7.38 -1.88 -7.19
C SER A 87 -8.49 -2.45 -6.32
N GLU A 88 -8.51 -3.76 -6.13
CA GLU A 88 -9.38 -4.43 -5.17
C GLU A 88 -8.56 -4.76 -3.93
N SER A 89 -8.92 -4.20 -2.78
CA SER A 89 -8.29 -4.50 -1.50
C SER A 89 -9.29 -5.15 -0.55
N SER A 90 -8.91 -6.26 0.07
CA SER A 90 -9.67 -6.89 1.15
C SER A 90 -8.87 -6.78 2.43
N GLY A 91 -9.48 -6.40 3.55
CA GLY A 91 -8.74 -6.29 4.79
C GLY A 91 -9.54 -5.86 6.01
N GLY A 92 -9.06 -6.25 7.19
CA GLY A 92 -9.69 -6.03 8.48
C GLY A 92 -10.47 -7.24 9.00
N THR A 93 -10.93 -7.14 10.23
CA THR A 93 -11.71 -8.16 10.96
C THR A 93 -13.01 -8.55 10.25
N SER A 94 -13.52 -7.70 9.35
CA SER A 94 -14.78 -7.88 8.63
C SER A 94 -14.64 -8.58 7.26
N GLY A 95 -13.43 -8.75 6.74
CA GLY A 95 -13.23 -9.29 5.39
C GLY A 95 -13.79 -8.41 4.25
N THR A 96 -14.14 -7.16 4.55
CA THR A 96 -14.76 -6.24 3.60
C THR A 96 -13.84 -6.00 2.41
N LYS A 97 -14.41 -6.10 1.20
CA LYS A 97 -13.73 -5.78 -0.04
C LYS A 97 -13.99 -4.32 -0.38
N HIS A 98 -12.91 -3.63 -0.71
CA HIS A 98 -12.92 -2.26 -1.20
C HIS A 98 -12.39 -2.23 -2.62
N VAL A 99 -13.10 -1.55 -3.51
CA VAL A 99 -12.70 -1.35 -4.90
C VAL A 99 -12.35 0.10 -5.10
N THR A 100 -11.07 0.39 -5.31
CA THR A 100 -10.56 1.73 -5.60
C THR A 100 -10.32 1.90 -7.11
N ARG A 101 -10.92 2.94 -7.69
CA ARG A 101 -10.74 3.33 -9.09
C ARG A 101 -10.20 4.75 -9.18
N SER A 102 -9.33 5.00 -10.15
CA SER A 102 -8.94 6.37 -10.50
C SER A 102 -9.95 6.92 -11.50
N LYS A 103 -10.56 8.06 -11.21
CA LYS A 103 -11.52 8.75 -12.07
C LYS A 103 -11.07 10.18 -12.34
N SER A 104 -11.58 10.74 -13.43
CA SER A 104 -11.42 12.16 -13.75
C SER A 104 -12.75 12.87 -13.54
N SER A 105 -12.71 14.01 -12.87
CA SER A 105 -13.84 14.94 -12.78
C SER A 105 -14.12 15.57 -14.14
N ILE A 106 -15.32 16.12 -14.32
CA ILE A 106 -15.70 16.91 -15.51
C ILE A 106 -14.76 18.10 -15.78
N PHE A 107 -13.99 18.54 -14.78
CA PHE A 107 -12.96 19.58 -14.89
C PHE A 107 -11.53 19.03 -15.03
N GLY A 108 -11.38 17.75 -15.40
CA GLY A 108 -10.06 17.10 -15.61
C GLY A 108 -9.28 16.77 -14.33
N LYS A 109 -9.78 17.12 -13.14
CA LYS A 109 -9.15 16.77 -11.86
C LYS A 109 -9.24 15.26 -11.62
N LYS A 110 -8.09 14.59 -11.44
CA LYS A 110 -8.02 13.17 -11.10
C LYS A 110 -8.30 12.95 -9.62
N TYR A 111 -9.14 11.97 -9.30
CA TYR A 111 -9.46 11.56 -7.94
C TYR A 111 -9.53 10.03 -7.84
N ARG A 112 -9.45 9.52 -6.61
CA ARG A 112 -9.66 8.09 -6.32
C ARG A 112 -11.03 7.90 -5.69
N GLU A 113 -11.82 7.02 -6.25
CA GLU A 113 -13.11 6.59 -5.70
C GLU A 113 -12.93 5.19 -5.11
N THR A 114 -13.27 5.01 -3.83
CA THR A 114 -13.28 3.70 -3.16
C THR A 114 -14.70 3.33 -2.80
N LYS A 115 -15.14 2.14 -3.20
CA LYS A 115 -16.45 1.55 -2.85
C LYS A 115 -16.26 0.32 -2.00
#